data_AF-A0A7S2FB48-F1
#
_entry.id   AF-A0A7S2FB48-F1
#
_cell.length_a   1.000
_cell.length_b   1.000
_cell.length_c   1.000
_cell.angle_alpha   90.00
_cell.angle_beta   90.00
_cell.angle_gamma   90.00
#
_symmetry.space_group_name_H-M   'P 1'
#
loop_
_entity.id
_entity.type
_entity.pdbx_description
1 polymer ?
#
loop_
_entity_poly.entity_id
_entity_poly.type
_entity_poly.pdbx_seq_one_letter_code
_entity_poly.pdbx_strand_id
1 'polypeptide(L)'
;QRTSKPITFHHRVLLLLYLHLPRPRKGPTTTSKRAARGVLPPRTMFGFLRRNSNSSNMDGGGEAPRPLQLLAIAADKDAADWASLMEEVSLEDGRAIQVTQCAWDDIMVSAEPKSSVPIVVHLRKSKANPKRPTTIKPDFCLVRNEVSVPGKDFRNQMFGLMFAGVESVNSFSSIYSFCEKAVIQAELFKIARKCGLDENGDEVFPMMDQQYFASYAEMMYSQSFPAVVKIGSAHAGYGKMRITDHHQMEDFRTCLAMTKGSGDSSSAYCCAEPFIEGDYDLRIQKIGSHYRVFKRTSVSGAWKTNTGSAHLEHLELTPKYKRWADEAAEMFGGLDILTVDAIHESSTGREYILEVNGTSSGLAPDVAAEDNLHIRDLVVEKMNAHFCHGPGAAVPQVLVGGEGQAAEEQVSGPAPGAAEEGAMPAASAPPPATVSSAESF
;
A
#
# COMPACT_ATOMS: atom_id res chain seq x y z
N GLN A 1 -36.54 13.56 69.16
CA GLN A 1 -36.75 12.13 68.83
C GLN A 1 -37.42 12.02 67.47
N ARG A 2 -36.66 11.69 66.42
CA ARG A 2 -37.11 10.89 65.27
C ARG A 2 -35.86 10.30 64.63
N THR A 3 -35.85 8.99 64.57
CA THR A 3 -34.70 8.10 64.44
C THR A 3 -34.41 7.72 62.99
N SER A 4 -33.20 7.22 62.83
CA SER A 4 -32.38 6.90 61.65
C SER A 4 -32.69 5.60 60.90
N LYS A 5 -32.53 5.64 59.56
CA LYS A 5 -31.91 4.66 58.58
C LYS A 5 -32.45 3.20 58.50
N PRO A 6 -32.06 2.38 57.48
CA PRO A 6 -32.07 2.57 56.01
C PRO A 6 -32.68 1.35 55.24
N ILE A 7 -32.91 1.47 53.93
CA ILE A 7 -33.33 0.36 53.04
C ILE A 7 -32.15 -0.09 52.16
N THR A 8 -31.84 -1.38 52.19
CA THR A 8 -30.87 -2.09 51.33
C THR A 8 -31.57 -2.70 50.11
N PHE A 9 -30.99 -2.56 48.91
CA PHE A 9 -31.35 -3.34 47.72
C PHE A 9 -30.13 -4.08 47.19
N HIS A 10 -30.22 -5.40 47.07
CA HIS A 10 -29.18 -6.29 46.58
C HIS A 10 -29.17 -6.39 45.05
N HIS A 11 -27.95 -6.39 44.48
CA HIS A 11 -27.64 -6.73 43.09
C HIS A 11 -27.82 -8.24 42.82
N ARG A 12 -28.37 -8.58 41.65
CA ARG A 12 -28.12 -9.84 40.94
C ARG A 12 -28.00 -9.55 39.44
N VAL A 13 -26.77 -9.60 38.94
CA VAL A 13 -26.42 -9.61 37.51
C VAL A 13 -26.26 -11.08 37.11
N LEU A 14 -27.01 -11.51 36.08
CA LEU A 14 -26.94 -12.85 35.50
C LEU A 14 -26.05 -12.79 34.24
N LEU A 15 -24.90 -13.46 34.29
CA LEU A 15 -23.97 -13.65 33.18
C LEU A 15 -24.28 -15.03 32.53
N LEU A 16 -24.67 -15.06 31.25
CA LEU A 16 -24.84 -16.30 30.49
C LEU A 16 -23.60 -16.54 29.60
N LEU A 17 -22.72 -17.43 30.07
CA LEU A 17 -21.60 -18.01 29.33
C LEU A 17 -22.09 -19.24 28.54
N TYR A 18 -22.03 -19.18 27.21
CA TYR A 18 -22.25 -20.34 26.33
C TYR A 18 -20.89 -20.98 25.99
N LEU A 19 -20.51 -22.02 26.74
CA LEU A 19 -19.38 -22.89 26.43
C LEU A 19 -19.91 -24.17 25.77
N HIS A 20 -19.58 -24.38 24.48
CA HIS A 20 -19.80 -25.67 23.80
C HIS A 20 -18.57 -26.55 23.96
N LEU A 21 -18.69 -27.60 24.77
CA LEU A 21 -17.76 -28.73 24.86
C LEU A 21 -18.30 -29.96 24.07
N PRO A 22 -17.43 -30.88 23.63
CA PRO A 22 -17.71 -31.82 22.53
C PRO A 22 -18.46 -33.09 22.99
N ARG A 23 -19.25 -33.68 22.08
CA ARG A 23 -19.95 -34.96 22.29
C ARG A 23 -19.10 -36.19 21.90
N PRO A 24 -19.32 -37.36 22.54
CA PRO A 24 -18.42 -38.51 22.45
C PRO A 24 -18.66 -39.43 21.24
N ARG A 25 -17.59 -40.13 20.86
CA ARG A 25 -17.53 -41.20 19.86
C ARG A 25 -18.38 -42.42 20.26
N LYS A 26 -19.04 -43.05 19.28
CA LYS A 26 -19.47 -44.45 19.32
C LYS A 26 -19.03 -45.17 18.05
N GLY A 27 -18.45 -46.34 18.20
CA GLY A 27 -18.38 -47.44 17.24
C GLY A 27 -18.20 -48.74 18.04
N PRO A 28 -18.04 -49.93 17.42
CA PRO A 28 -18.48 -50.39 16.09
C PRO A 28 -19.37 -51.65 16.19
N THR A 29 -20.04 -52.06 15.09
CA THR A 29 -20.45 -53.46 14.88
C THR A 29 -20.34 -53.85 13.40
N THR A 30 -19.78 -55.03 13.19
CA THR A 30 -19.40 -55.72 11.95
C THR A 30 -20.60 -56.35 11.23
N THR A 31 -20.63 -56.46 9.90
CA THR A 31 -20.31 -57.72 9.19
C THR A 31 -20.17 -57.53 7.68
N SER A 32 -19.23 -58.31 7.13
CA SER A 32 -18.77 -58.40 5.75
C SER A 32 -19.74 -59.15 4.81
N LYS A 33 -19.83 -58.72 3.55
CA LYS A 33 -19.86 -59.60 2.38
C LYS A 33 -19.26 -58.89 1.16
N ARG A 34 -18.37 -59.62 0.48
CA ARG A 34 -17.46 -59.25 -0.59
C ARG A 34 -18.09 -59.60 -1.95
N ALA A 35 -18.01 -58.71 -2.95
CA ALA A 35 -17.98 -59.09 -4.37
C ALA A 35 -17.38 -57.96 -5.22
N ALA A 36 -16.34 -58.29 -5.98
CA ALA A 36 -15.59 -57.40 -6.86
C ALA A 36 -16.28 -57.19 -8.21
N ARG A 37 -16.06 -56.02 -8.86
CA ARG A 37 -15.95 -55.86 -10.32
C ARG A 37 -15.60 -54.43 -10.73
N GLY A 38 -14.56 -54.30 -11.56
CA GLY A 38 -14.57 -53.49 -12.78
C GLY A 38 -14.35 -51.98 -12.69
N VAL A 39 -13.20 -51.55 -13.22
CA VAL A 39 -12.81 -50.20 -13.65
C VAL A 39 -13.83 -49.57 -14.61
N LEU A 40 -14.07 -48.24 -14.50
CA LEU A 40 -14.29 -47.26 -15.59
C LEU A 40 -14.46 -45.82 -15.00
N PRO A 41 -13.83 -44.76 -15.55
CA PRO A 41 -14.04 -43.38 -15.10
C PRO A 41 -15.15 -42.66 -15.91
N PRO A 42 -15.92 -41.71 -15.34
CA PRO A 42 -16.83 -40.90 -16.13
C PRO A 42 -16.16 -39.61 -16.63
N ARG A 43 -15.81 -39.66 -17.92
CA ARG A 43 -15.98 -38.66 -18.99
C ARG A 43 -16.19 -37.19 -18.59
N THR A 44 -15.19 -36.37 -18.95
CA THR A 44 -15.27 -34.93 -19.23
C THR A 44 -16.29 -34.61 -20.31
N MET A 45 -17.27 -33.74 -19.99
CA MET A 45 -18.12 -33.06 -20.97
C MET A 45 -17.50 -31.71 -21.33
N PHE A 46 -16.69 -31.69 -22.40
CA PHE A 46 -16.41 -30.48 -23.18
C PHE A 46 -17.07 -30.68 -24.54
N GLY A 47 -18.03 -29.84 -24.87
CA GLY A 47 -18.74 -29.93 -26.14
C GLY A 47 -19.55 -28.68 -26.44
N PHE A 48 -19.10 -27.96 -27.46
CA PHE A 48 -19.87 -27.07 -28.33
C PHE A 48 -20.26 -25.66 -27.83
N LEU A 49 -19.47 -24.66 -28.24
CA LEU A 49 -19.93 -23.68 -29.24
C LEU A 49 -18.70 -23.02 -29.92
N ARG A 50 -18.25 -23.59 -31.04
CA ARG A 50 -17.33 -22.93 -31.98
C ARG A 50 -18.17 -22.54 -33.20
N ARG A 51 -18.65 -21.29 -33.23
CA ARG A 51 -19.30 -20.74 -34.42
C ARG A 51 -18.22 -20.09 -35.27
N ASN A 52 -17.67 -20.86 -36.20
CA ASN A 52 -16.78 -20.38 -37.26
C ASN A 52 -17.68 -19.81 -38.36
N SER A 53 -17.69 -18.50 -38.56
CA SER A 53 -18.21 -17.86 -39.76
C SER A 53 -17.04 -17.62 -40.72
N ASN A 54 -16.79 -18.58 -41.62
CA ASN A 54 -16.01 -18.32 -42.82
C ASN A 54 -16.99 -17.99 -43.95
N SER A 55 -17.19 -16.70 -44.19
CA SER A 55 -17.62 -16.20 -45.50
C SER A 55 -16.49 -15.36 -46.06
N SER A 56 -15.86 -15.87 -47.11
CA SER A 56 -14.88 -15.16 -47.90
C SER A 56 -15.52 -13.96 -48.60
N ASN A 57 -15.24 -12.76 -48.11
CA ASN A 57 -15.30 -11.54 -48.91
C ASN A 57 -13.91 -10.91 -48.87
N MET A 58 -13.29 -10.84 -50.04
CA MET A 58 -12.18 -9.93 -50.30
C MET A 58 -12.75 -8.51 -50.31
N ASP A 59 -12.62 -7.80 -49.20
CA ASP A 59 -12.70 -6.36 -49.18
C ASP A 59 -11.64 -5.85 -48.20
N GLY A 60 -10.79 -4.93 -48.66
CA GLY A 60 -9.65 -4.39 -47.94
C GLY A 60 -10.03 -3.39 -46.84
N GLY A 61 -11.02 -3.71 -46.02
CA GLY A 61 -11.38 -2.96 -44.83
C GLY A 61 -10.66 -3.55 -43.62
N GLY A 62 -9.61 -2.89 -43.14
CA GLY A 62 -8.96 -3.28 -41.88
C GLY A 62 -10.00 -3.30 -40.76
N GLU A 63 -10.22 -4.46 -40.16
CA GLU A 63 -11.09 -4.61 -38.99
C GLU A 63 -10.58 -3.66 -37.90
N ALA A 64 -11.44 -2.76 -37.42
CA ALA A 64 -11.04 -1.78 -36.40
C ALA A 64 -10.46 -2.54 -35.18
N PRO A 65 -9.31 -2.09 -34.64
CA PRO A 65 -8.64 -2.82 -33.59
C PRO A 65 -9.55 -2.97 -32.35
N ARG A 66 -9.50 -4.16 -31.73
CA ARG A 66 -10.30 -4.48 -30.53
C ARG A 66 -10.10 -3.38 -29.46
N PRO A 67 -11.18 -2.90 -28.81
CA PRO A 67 -11.05 -2.01 -27.66
C PRO A 67 -10.33 -2.72 -26.50
N LEU A 68 -9.51 -1.97 -25.77
CA LEU A 68 -8.81 -2.48 -24.60
C LEU A 68 -9.70 -2.42 -23.37
N GLN A 69 -9.71 -3.49 -22.58
CA GLN A 69 -10.53 -3.60 -21.39
C GLN A 69 -9.75 -3.09 -20.16
N LEU A 70 -10.13 -1.93 -19.64
CA LEU A 70 -9.68 -1.43 -18.34
C LEU A 70 -10.57 -2.00 -17.24
N LEU A 71 -9.98 -2.66 -16.25
CA LEU A 71 -10.65 -3.06 -15.02
C LEU A 71 -10.35 -2.04 -13.91
N ALA A 72 -11.33 -1.20 -13.59
CA ALA A 72 -11.24 -0.23 -12.50
C ALA A 72 -11.77 -0.86 -11.20
N ILE A 73 -10.88 -1.10 -10.23
CA ILE A 73 -11.23 -1.69 -8.94
C ILE A 73 -11.50 -0.55 -7.95
N ALA A 74 -12.77 -0.16 -7.88
CA ALA A 74 -13.29 1.00 -7.16
C ALA A 74 -14.69 0.68 -6.58
N ALA A 75 -14.76 0.37 -5.28
CA ALA A 75 -15.89 -0.17 -4.55
C ALA A 75 -16.73 0.88 -3.79
N ASP A 76 -16.21 2.08 -3.59
CA ASP A 76 -16.82 3.05 -2.70
C ASP A 76 -18.05 3.72 -3.31
N LYS A 77 -19.03 4.04 -2.45
CA LYS A 77 -20.20 4.86 -2.82
C LYS A 77 -19.82 6.24 -3.36
N ASP A 78 -18.62 6.70 -2.99
CA ASP A 78 -18.03 7.99 -3.36
C ASP A 78 -16.94 7.80 -4.45
N ALA A 79 -16.82 6.60 -5.03
CA ALA A 79 -15.90 6.37 -6.13
C ALA A 79 -16.35 7.12 -7.38
N ALA A 80 -15.38 7.64 -8.13
CA ALA A 80 -15.63 8.20 -9.45
C ALA A 80 -16.29 7.18 -10.37
N ASP A 81 -17.10 7.68 -11.30
CA ASP A 81 -17.59 6.90 -12.42
C ASP A 81 -16.50 6.85 -13.50
N TRP A 82 -15.63 5.85 -13.40
CA TRP A 82 -14.51 5.70 -14.32
C TRP A 82 -14.94 5.43 -15.75
N ALA A 83 -16.14 4.87 -15.97
CA ALA A 83 -16.66 4.66 -17.31
C ALA A 83 -17.00 6.00 -17.96
N SER A 84 -17.68 6.90 -17.23
CA SER A 84 -17.97 8.25 -17.71
C SER A 84 -16.70 9.09 -17.89
N LEU A 85 -15.70 8.98 -17.00
CA LEU A 85 -14.44 9.73 -17.14
C LEU A 85 -13.61 9.31 -18.36
N MET A 86 -13.71 8.04 -18.76
CA MET A 86 -13.00 7.46 -19.92
C MET A 86 -13.87 7.47 -21.18
N GLU A 87 -15.07 8.06 -21.14
CA GLU A 87 -15.92 8.18 -22.32
C GLU A 87 -15.20 9.03 -23.40
N GLU A 88 -15.25 8.57 -24.64
CA GLU A 88 -14.57 9.19 -25.80
C GLU A 88 -13.03 9.24 -25.72
N VAL A 89 -12.42 8.71 -24.65
CA VAL A 89 -10.96 8.59 -24.54
C VAL A 89 -10.48 7.37 -25.32
N SER A 90 -9.43 7.58 -26.12
CA SER A 90 -8.76 6.53 -26.89
C SER A 90 -7.25 6.62 -26.69
N LEU A 91 -6.57 5.50 -26.95
CA LEU A 91 -5.12 5.47 -27.03
C LEU A 91 -4.62 6.23 -28.27
N GLU A 92 -3.33 6.53 -28.30
CA GLU A 92 -2.67 7.26 -29.40
C GLU A 92 -2.84 6.56 -30.77
N ASP A 93 -2.99 5.24 -30.77
CA ASP A 93 -3.25 4.45 -31.99
C ASP A 93 -4.74 4.32 -32.35
N GLY A 94 -5.62 5.04 -31.67
CA GLY A 94 -7.05 5.10 -31.92
C GLY A 94 -7.87 3.97 -31.28
N ARG A 95 -7.25 3.03 -30.54
CA ARG A 95 -8.01 2.01 -29.80
C ARG A 95 -8.84 2.64 -28.68
N ALA A 96 -10.13 2.36 -28.66
CA ALA A 96 -11.02 2.76 -27.57
C ALA A 96 -10.72 1.98 -26.28
N ILE A 97 -10.99 2.63 -25.13
CA ILE A 97 -10.89 2.01 -23.81
C ILE A 97 -12.29 1.63 -23.31
N GLN A 98 -12.51 0.34 -23.07
CA GLN A 98 -13.73 -0.16 -22.46
C GLN A 98 -13.52 -0.35 -20.95
N VAL A 99 -14.24 0.42 -20.13
CA VAL A 99 -14.12 0.34 -18.67
C VAL A 99 -15.12 -0.66 -18.10
N THR A 100 -14.61 -1.54 -17.24
CA THR A 100 -15.43 -2.30 -16.29
C THR A 100 -15.02 -1.90 -14.89
N GLN A 101 -15.95 -1.34 -14.12
CA GLN A 101 -15.74 -0.97 -12.74
C GLN A 101 -16.38 -1.99 -11.78
N CYS A 102 -15.64 -2.45 -10.77
CA CYS A 102 -16.17 -3.33 -9.73
C CYS A 102 -15.40 -3.19 -8.41
N ALA A 103 -15.90 -3.83 -7.36
CA ALA A 103 -15.17 -4.00 -6.11
C ALA A 103 -14.34 -5.30 -6.12
N TRP A 104 -13.38 -5.42 -5.21
CA TRP A 104 -12.56 -6.62 -5.07
C TRP A 104 -13.38 -7.89 -4.77
N ASP A 105 -14.44 -7.76 -3.97
CA ASP A 105 -15.33 -8.86 -3.60
C ASP A 105 -16.25 -9.32 -4.73
N ASP A 106 -16.32 -8.59 -5.84
CA ASP A 106 -17.05 -9.03 -7.03
C ASP A 106 -16.18 -9.86 -7.99
N ILE A 107 -14.85 -9.84 -7.82
CA ILE A 107 -13.91 -10.50 -8.72
C ILE A 107 -13.83 -12.01 -8.40
N MET A 108 -13.96 -12.81 -9.45
CA MET A 108 -13.52 -14.21 -9.52
C MET A 108 -12.59 -14.34 -10.72
N VAL A 109 -11.32 -14.67 -10.47
CA VAL A 109 -10.28 -14.69 -11.50
C VAL A 109 -9.77 -16.10 -11.75
N SER A 110 -9.54 -16.42 -13.02
CA SER A 110 -8.79 -17.60 -13.45
C SER A 110 -7.72 -17.13 -14.44
N ALA A 111 -6.49 -17.60 -14.25
CA ALA A 111 -5.37 -17.25 -15.10
C ALA A 111 -4.73 -18.53 -15.67
N GLU A 112 -4.48 -18.53 -16.98
CA GLU A 112 -3.79 -19.60 -17.70
C GLU A 112 -2.79 -18.94 -18.68
N PRO A 113 -1.61 -18.50 -18.22
CA PRO A 113 -0.75 -17.58 -18.98
C PRO A 113 -0.26 -18.11 -20.34
N LYS A 114 -0.28 -19.44 -20.53
CA LYS A 114 0.09 -20.11 -21.78
C LYS A 114 -1.10 -20.32 -22.74
N SER A 115 -2.31 -19.97 -22.32
CA SER A 115 -3.51 -20.03 -23.14
C SER A 115 -3.60 -18.81 -24.07
N SER A 116 -4.35 -18.94 -25.17
CA SER A 116 -4.71 -17.79 -26.01
C SER A 116 -5.65 -16.80 -25.30
N VAL A 117 -6.17 -17.18 -24.12
CA VAL A 117 -6.92 -16.33 -23.21
C VAL A 117 -6.25 -16.42 -21.84
N PRO A 118 -5.21 -15.59 -21.58
CA PRO A 118 -4.37 -15.73 -20.39
C PRO A 118 -5.12 -15.42 -19.09
N ILE A 119 -6.21 -14.65 -19.17
CA ILE A 119 -7.04 -14.30 -18.03
C ILE A 119 -8.53 -14.29 -18.38
N VAL A 120 -9.32 -14.75 -17.42
CA VAL A 120 -10.77 -14.62 -17.41
C VAL A 120 -11.19 -14.13 -16.03
N VAL A 121 -11.94 -13.03 -15.99
CA VAL A 121 -12.55 -12.49 -14.76
C VAL A 121 -14.06 -12.61 -14.88
N HIS A 122 -14.66 -13.36 -13.97
CA HIS A 122 -16.11 -13.44 -13.78
C HIS A 122 -16.52 -12.50 -12.64
N LEU A 123 -17.44 -11.59 -12.94
CA LEU A 123 -17.97 -10.63 -11.96
C LEU A 123 -19.24 -11.17 -11.33
N ARG A 124 -19.25 -11.29 -10.00
CA ARG A 124 -20.37 -11.88 -9.24
C ARG A 124 -21.64 -11.04 -9.32
N LYS A 125 -21.54 -9.71 -9.34
CA LYS A 125 -22.65 -8.76 -9.53
C LYS A 125 -22.11 -7.51 -10.22
N SER A 126 -22.53 -7.24 -11.45
CA SER A 126 -22.26 -5.94 -12.08
C SER A 126 -23.39 -4.97 -11.77
N LYS A 127 -23.09 -3.73 -11.34
CA LYS A 127 -24.08 -2.64 -11.26
C LYS A 127 -24.72 -2.37 -12.64
N ALA A 128 -23.96 -2.58 -13.72
CA ALA A 128 -24.44 -2.38 -15.09
C ALA A 128 -25.38 -3.50 -15.58
N ASN A 129 -25.32 -4.71 -15.03
CA ASN A 129 -26.25 -5.79 -15.38
C ASN A 129 -26.50 -6.77 -14.22
N PRO A 130 -27.40 -6.42 -13.27
CA PRO A 130 -27.64 -7.23 -12.07
C PRO A 130 -28.24 -8.62 -12.35
N LYS A 131 -28.62 -8.92 -13.60
CA LYS A 131 -29.29 -10.17 -13.98
C LYS A 131 -28.34 -11.26 -14.47
N ARG A 132 -27.08 -10.96 -14.82
CA ARG A 132 -26.12 -11.97 -15.31
C ARG A 132 -24.69 -11.67 -14.86
N PRO A 133 -23.94 -12.70 -14.41
CA PRO A 133 -22.49 -12.60 -14.27
C PRO A 133 -21.89 -12.11 -15.59
N THR A 134 -21.06 -11.07 -15.52
CA THR A 134 -20.34 -10.55 -16.68
C THR A 134 -18.94 -11.13 -16.66
N THR A 135 -18.52 -11.67 -17.80
CA THR A 135 -17.17 -12.21 -17.97
C THR A 135 -16.37 -11.23 -18.81
N ILE A 136 -15.23 -10.79 -18.29
CA ILE A 136 -14.31 -9.90 -19.00
C ILE A 136 -12.91 -10.52 -19.10
N LYS A 137 -12.11 -9.94 -19.99
CA LYS A 137 -10.68 -10.22 -20.14
C LYS A 137 -9.96 -8.88 -19.99
N PRO A 138 -9.53 -8.51 -18.77
CA PRO A 138 -8.87 -7.23 -18.55
C PRO A 138 -7.52 -7.21 -19.27
N ASP A 139 -7.27 -6.11 -19.96
CA ASP A 139 -5.97 -5.81 -20.57
C ASP A 139 -5.12 -4.95 -19.62
N PHE A 140 -5.75 -4.11 -18.80
CA PHE A 140 -5.08 -3.22 -17.82
C PHE A 140 -5.95 -3.01 -16.58
N CYS A 141 -5.34 -2.60 -15.46
CA CYS A 141 -6.03 -2.34 -14.19
C CYS A 141 -5.78 -0.93 -13.63
N LEU A 142 -6.81 -0.37 -13.00
CA LEU A 142 -6.68 0.77 -12.09
C LEU A 142 -7.17 0.31 -10.72
N VAL A 143 -6.32 0.37 -9.70
CA VAL A 143 -6.69 -0.03 -8.33
C VAL A 143 -6.88 1.21 -7.48
N ARG A 144 -8.09 1.40 -6.93
CA ARG A 144 -8.42 2.54 -6.06
C ARG A 144 -8.94 2.13 -4.68
N ASN A 145 -8.89 0.83 -4.35
CA ASN A 145 -9.19 0.32 -3.01
C ASN A 145 -8.09 -0.57 -2.46
N GLU A 146 -8.00 -0.59 -1.14
CA GLU A 146 -7.17 -1.52 -0.38
C GLU A 146 -7.44 -2.98 -0.76
N VAL A 147 -6.38 -3.72 -1.05
CA VAL A 147 -6.43 -5.16 -1.35
C VAL A 147 -6.58 -5.99 -0.08
N SER A 148 -6.01 -5.50 1.02
CA SER A 148 -6.02 -6.16 2.31
C SER A 148 -6.44 -5.17 3.39
N VAL A 149 -7.57 -5.47 4.04
CA VAL A 149 -8.07 -4.73 5.21
C VAL A 149 -8.46 -5.75 6.30
N PRO A 150 -8.52 -5.35 7.59
CA PRO A 150 -8.97 -6.26 8.63
C PRO A 150 -10.31 -6.94 8.28
N GLY A 151 -10.30 -8.27 8.21
CA GLY A 151 -11.47 -9.10 7.88
C GLY A 151 -11.76 -9.31 6.39
N LYS A 152 -11.04 -8.65 5.46
CA LYS A 152 -11.16 -8.87 4.01
C LYS A 152 -9.78 -8.89 3.34
N ASP A 153 -9.41 -10.01 2.76
CA ASP A 153 -8.15 -10.19 2.06
C ASP A 153 -8.41 -10.63 0.61
N PHE A 154 -8.04 -9.77 -0.33
CA PHE A 154 -8.23 -9.96 -1.76
C PHE A 154 -6.92 -10.22 -2.51
N ARG A 155 -5.84 -10.55 -1.80
CA ARG A 155 -4.54 -10.82 -2.43
C ARG A 155 -4.62 -11.97 -3.42
N ASN A 156 -5.45 -12.98 -3.19
CA ASN A 156 -5.64 -14.09 -4.14
C ASN A 156 -6.23 -13.63 -5.48
N GLN A 157 -7.14 -12.65 -5.48
CA GLN A 157 -7.68 -12.04 -6.70
C GLN A 157 -6.60 -11.25 -7.43
N MET A 158 -5.82 -10.46 -6.69
CA MET A 158 -4.67 -9.73 -7.24
C MET A 158 -3.64 -10.68 -7.84
N PHE A 159 -3.32 -11.80 -7.17
CA PHE A 159 -2.39 -12.80 -7.67
C PHE A 159 -2.83 -13.37 -9.01
N GLY A 160 -4.13 -13.59 -9.22
CA GLY A 160 -4.64 -14.03 -10.53
C GLY A 160 -4.37 -13.02 -11.65
N LEU A 161 -4.51 -11.72 -11.37
CA LEU A 161 -4.19 -10.64 -12.31
C LEU A 161 -2.68 -10.59 -12.60
N MET A 162 -1.85 -10.67 -11.56
CA MET A 162 -0.39 -10.73 -11.67
C MET A 162 0.08 -11.96 -12.45
N PHE A 163 -0.50 -13.13 -12.18
CA PHE A 163 -0.10 -14.39 -12.81
C PHE A 163 -0.34 -14.36 -14.32
N ALA A 164 -1.37 -13.65 -14.77
CA ALA A 164 -1.67 -13.42 -16.17
C ALA A 164 -0.85 -12.30 -16.83
N GLY A 165 -0.02 -11.56 -16.08
CA GLY A 165 0.77 -10.45 -16.59
C GLY A 165 -0.05 -9.19 -16.89
N VAL A 166 -1.18 -8.98 -16.20
CA VAL A 166 -1.95 -7.73 -16.33
C VAL A 166 -1.21 -6.62 -15.60
N GLU A 167 -1.00 -5.48 -16.27
CA GLU A 167 -0.40 -4.29 -15.68
C GLU A 167 -1.44 -3.43 -14.93
N SER A 168 -0.96 -2.63 -13.98
CA SER A 168 -1.83 -1.83 -13.09
C SER A 168 -1.22 -0.49 -12.72
N VAL A 169 -2.09 0.48 -12.40
CA VAL A 169 -1.75 1.72 -11.67
C VAL A 169 -2.30 1.67 -10.24
N ASN A 170 -1.48 1.80 -9.19
CA ASN A 170 -0.02 1.52 -9.19
C ASN A 170 0.26 0.05 -9.59
N SER A 171 1.54 -0.30 -9.79
CA SER A 171 1.95 -1.67 -10.07
C SER A 171 1.47 -2.66 -9.00
N PHE A 172 1.08 -3.87 -9.38
CA PHE A 172 0.63 -4.87 -8.42
C PHE A 172 1.70 -5.26 -7.40
N SER A 173 2.98 -5.23 -7.77
CA SER A 173 4.10 -5.47 -6.86
C SER A 173 4.19 -4.42 -5.75
N SER A 174 4.00 -3.14 -6.09
CA SER A 174 3.91 -2.08 -5.09
C SER A 174 2.67 -2.23 -4.21
N ILE A 175 1.50 -2.51 -4.80
CA ILE A 175 0.25 -2.71 -4.05
C ILE A 175 0.36 -3.89 -3.07
N TYR A 176 1.00 -4.98 -3.49
CA TYR A 176 1.28 -6.12 -2.62
C TYR A 176 2.17 -5.73 -1.44
N SER A 177 3.24 -4.97 -1.69
CA SER A 177 4.15 -4.49 -0.65
C SER A 177 3.43 -3.56 0.34
N PHE A 178 2.49 -2.76 -0.16
CA PHE A 178 1.65 -1.87 0.64
C PHE A 178 0.59 -2.58 1.48
N CYS A 179 0.39 -3.90 1.32
CA CYS A 179 -0.46 -4.67 2.23
C CYS A 179 0.15 -4.79 3.64
N GLU A 180 1.45 -4.50 3.81
CA GLU A 180 2.15 -4.59 5.09
C GLU A 180 2.78 -3.26 5.52
N LYS A 181 2.21 -2.61 6.55
CA LYS A 181 2.72 -1.32 7.04
C LYS A 181 4.18 -1.38 7.52
N ALA A 182 4.62 -2.48 8.14
CA ALA A 182 6.02 -2.65 8.52
C ALA A 182 6.98 -2.63 7.32
N VAL A 183 6.56 -3.15 6.17
CA VAL A 183 7.38 -3.14 4.94
C VAL A 183 7.47 -1.73 4.36
N ILE A 184 6.36 -0.98 4.38
CA ILE A 184 6.32 0.44 4.00
C ILE A 184 7.29 1.25 4.90
N GLN A 185 7.19 1.07 6.22
CA GLN A 185 8.03 1.80 7.18
C GLN A 185 9.52 1.47 7.02
N ALA A 186 9.87 0.22 6.74
CA ALA A 186 11.25 -0.16 6.48
C ALA A 186 11.86 0.58 5.28
N GLU A 187 11.09 0.76 4.19
CA GLU A 187 11.53 1.54 3.04
C GLU A 187 11.60 3.05 3.35
N LEU A 188 10.70 3.60 4.17
CA LEU A 188 10.80 4.99 4.61
C LEU A 188 12.07 5.26 5.43
N PHE A 189 12.43 4.37 6.35
CA PHE A 189 13.69 4.49 7.08
C PHE A 189 14.92 4.34 6.17
N LYS A 190 14.82 3.55 5.09
CA LYS A 190 15.87 3.46 4.08
C LYS A 190 16.01 4.76 3.30
N ILE A 191 14.90 5.41 2.94
CA ILE A 191 14.89 6.74 2.32
C ILE A 191 15.50 7.76 3.27
N ALA A 192 15.07 7.83 4.54
CA ALA A 192 15.61 8.75 5.52
C ALA A 192 17.14 8.64 5.65
N ARG A 193 17.67 7.40 5.75
CA ARG A 193 19.13 7.15 5.76
C ARG A 193 19.83 7.57 4.47
N LYS A 194 19.20 7.37 3.30
CA LYS A 194 19.73 7.76 1.99
C LYS A 194 19.80 9.28 1.87
N CYS A 195 18.75 9.99 2.30
CA CYS A 195 18.65 11.44 2.20
C CYS A 195 19.58 12.16 3.19
N GLY A 196 19.74 11.61 4.40
CA GLY A 196 20.64 12.15 5.41
C GLY A 196 20.24 13.54 5.91
N LEU A 197 21.25 14.31 6.29
CA LEU A 197 21.11 15.68 6.79
C LEU A 197 21.41 16.69 5.68
N ASP A 198 20.81 17.87 5.78
CA ASP A 198 21.17 19.02 4.97
C ASP A 198 22.39 19.78 5.53
N GLU A 199 22.73 20.91 4.92
CA GLU A 199 23.87 21.74 5.32
C GLU A 199 23.74 22.36 6.73
N ASN A 200 22.52 22.46 7.26
CA ASN A 200 22.24 22.97 8.60
C ASN A 200 22.24 21.85 9.65
N GLY A 201 22.38 20.59 9.22
CA GLY A 201 22.29 19.42 10.08
C GLY A 201 20.86 18.96 10.34
N ASP A 202 19.87 19.47 9.59
CA ASP A 202 18.48 19.06 9.70
C ASP A 202 18.19 17.86 8.78
N GLU A 203 17.28 16.98 9.20
CA GLU A 203 16.90 15.82 8.38
C GLU A 203 16.19 16.26 7.10
N VAL A 204 16.72 15.86 5.96
CA VAL A 204 16.12 16.14 4.64
C VAL A 204 14.76 15.45 4.49
N PHE A 205 14.65 14.24 5.04
CA PHE A 205 13.44 13.42 5.05
C PHE A 205 13.17 13.04 6.52
N PRO A 206 12.52 13.92 7.30
CA PRO A 206 12.40 13.78 8.75
C PRO A 206 11.36 12.72 9.10
N MET A 207 11.77 11.45 9.05
CA MET A 207 10.90 10.33 9.37
C MET A 207 10.71 10.23 10.88
N MET A 208 9.46 10.05 11.33
CA MET A 208 9.19 9.84 12.75
C MET A 208 9.94 8.62 13.29
N ASP A 209 10.67 8.82 14.38
CA ASP A 209 11.33 7.73 15.09
C ASP A 209 10.31 6.67 15.51
N GLN A 210 10.62 5.41 15.17
CA GLN A 210 9.72 4.30 15.41
C GLN A 210 10.50 3.04 15.77
N GLN A 211 10.00 2.31 16.75
CA GLN A 211 10.48 1.00 17.13
C GLN A 211 9.53 -0.07 16.63
N TYR A 212 10.10 -1.17 16.14
CA TYR A 212 9.38 -2.34 15.67
C TYR A 212 9.49 -3.48 16.68
N PHE A 213 8.37 -4.15 16.93
CA PHE A 213 8.27 -5.35 17.75
C PHE A 213 7.63 -6.47 16.95
N ALA A 214 8.35 -7.58 16.77
CA ALA A 214 7.85 -8.74 16.05
C ALA A 214 6.62 -9.35 16.75
N SER A 215 6.58 -9.27 18.07
CA SER A 215 5.43 -9.67 18.88
C SER A 215 5.35 -8.85 20.17
N TYR A 216 4.32 -9.13 20.98
CA TYR A 216 4.23 -8.60 22.34
C TYR A 216 5.43 -8.98 23.21
N ALA A 217 6.11 -10.12 22.95
CA ALA A 217 7.17 -10.63 23.81
C ALA A 217 8.37 -9.68 23.87
N GLU A 218 8.70 -9.02 22.76
CA GLU A 218 9.84 -8.10 22.65
C GLU A 218 9.51 -6.67 23.11
N MET A 219 8.24 -6.34 23.40
CA MET A 219 7.86 -5.01 23.88
C MET A 219 8.42 -4.74 25.28
N MET A 220 9.56 -4.03 25.33
CA MET A 220 10.23 -3.57 26.56
C MET A 220 9.99 -2.06 26.80
N TYR A 221 10.29 -1.59 28.02
CA TYR A 221 10.06 -0.23 28.50
C TYR A 221 11.10 0.81 28.03
N SER A 222 11.60 0.74 26.80
CA SER A 222 12.57 1.72 26.27
C SER A 222 11.92 3.01 25.74
N GLN A 223 10.60 3.14 25.85
CA GLN A 223 9.83 4.20 25.18
C GLN A 223 9.75 5.46 26.01
N SER A 224 9.94 6.59 25.35
CA SER A 224 9.56 7.88 25.88
C SER A 224 8.04 7.97 25.89
N PHE A 225 7.47 8.41 27.00
CA PHE A 225 6.03 8.58 27.15
C PHE A 225 5.65 10.06 27.15
N PRO A 226 4.49 10.44 26.58
CA PRO A 226 3.51 9.57 25.92
C PRO A 226 4.01 9.00 24.59
N ALA A 227 3.54 7.80 24.24
CA ALA A 227 3.86 7.09 23.00
C ALA A 227 2.58 6.77 22.20
N VAL A 228 2.73 6.52 20.90
CA VAL A 228 1.68 5.95 20.05
C VAL A 228 2.09 4.54 19.66
N VAL A 229 1.24 3.56 19.96
CA VAL A 229 1.40 2.17 19.54
C VAL A 229 0.49 1.87 18.35
N LYS A 230 0.98 1.09 17.38
CA LYS A 230 0.30 0.75 16.12
C LYS A 230 0.37 -0.78 15.89
N ILE A 231 -0.77 -1.46 16.05
CA ILE A 231 -0.87 -2.92 15.85
C ILE A 231 -1.00 -3.24 14.36
N GLY A 232 -0.07 -4.06 13.86
CA GLY A 232 -0.14 -4.69 12.54
C GLY A 232 -0.43 -3.73 11.38
N SER A 233 -1.09 -4.26 10.35
CA SER A 233 -1.50 -3.53 9.15
C SER A 233 -2.99 -3.18 9.21
N ALA A 234 -3.30 -2.00 9.76
CA ALA A 234 -4.67 -1.51 9.86
C ALA A 234 -4.81 -0.05 9.40
N HIS A 235 -5.97 0.24 8.80
CA HIS A 235 -6.31 1.53 8.18
C HIS A 235 -7.23 2.36 9.07
N ALA A 236 -7.54 3.60 8.66
CA ALA A 236 -8.55 4.47 9.30
C ALA A 236 -8.41 4.64 10.84
N GLY A 237 -7.18 4.63 11.35
CA GLY A 237 -6.90 4.80 12.77
C GLY A 237 -7.15 3.56 13.66
N TYR A 238 -7.62 2.44 13.10
CA TYR A 238 -7.74 1.16 13.83
C TYR A 238 -6.37 0.65 14.27
N GLY A 239 -6.34 -0.02 15.43
CA GLY A 239 -5.13 -0.58 16.02
C GLY A 239 -4.11 0.46 16.53
N LYS A 240 -4.48 1.75 16.57
CA LYS A 240 -3.59 2.83 17.05
C LYS A 240 -4.05 3.35 18.41
N MET A 241 -3.15 3.45 19.37
CA MET A 241 -3.48 3.94 20.72
C MET A 241 -2.38 4.85 21.26
N ARG A 242 -2.78 5.90 21.98
CA ARG A 242 -1.87 6.72 22.78
C ARG A 242 -1.69 6.05 24.14
N ILE A 243 -0.44 5.81 24.53
CA ILE A 243 -0.01 5.22 25.79
C ILE A 243 0.68 6.32 26.59
N THR A 244 0.22 6.60 27.80
CA THR A 244 0.70 7.73 28.60
C THR A 244 1.80 7.37 29.60
N ASP A 245 1.95 6.09 29.93
CA ASP A 245 2.96 5.59 30.85
C ASP A 245 3.26 4.09 30.62
N HIS A 246 4.23 3.58 31.37
CA HIS A 246 4.67 2.19 31.29
C HIS A 246 3.63 1.18 31.80
N HIS A 247 2.72 1.56 32.70
CA HIS A 247 1.65 0.68 33.17
C HIS A 247 0.62 0.43 32.05
N GLN A 248 0.22 1.48 31.33
CA GLN A 248 -0.63 1.34 30.15
C GLN A 248 0.04 0.54 29.04
N MET A 249 1.36 0.64 28.89
CA MET A 249 2.13 -0.19 27.95
C MET A 249 2.07 -1.67 28.35
N GLU A 250 2.19 -1.99 29.63
CA GLU A 250 2.08 -3.36 30.16
C GLU A 250 0.69 -3.95 29.87
N ASP A 251 -0.39 -3.21 30.17
CA ASP A 251 -1.76 -3.63 29.87
C ASP A 251 -1.96 -3.83 28.35
N PHE A 252 -1.49 -2.88 27.54
CA PHE A 252 -1.56 -2.99 26.09
C PHE A 252 -0.84 -4.23 25.55
N ARG A 253 0.34 -4.54 26.08
CA ARG A 253 1.12 -5.72 25.68
C ARG A 253 0.32 -7.01 25.88
N THR A 254 -0.44 -7.12 26.97
CA THR A 254 -1.33 -8.28 27.19
C THR A 254 -2.48 -8.33 26.18
N CYS A 255 -3.03 -7.19 25.79
CA CYS A 255 -4.06 -7.11 24.75
C CYS A 255 -3.47 -7.49 23.37
N LEU A 256 -2.25 -7.03 23.05
CA LEU A 256 -1.54 -7.39 21.83
C LEU A 256 -1.32 -8.90 21.74
N ALA A 257 -0.99 -9.56 22.85
CA ALA A 257 -0.81 -11.03 22.90
C ALA A 257 -2.05 -11.80 22.39
N MET A 258 -3.24 -11.21 22.47
CA MET A 258 -4.51 -11.83 22.06
C MET A 258 -4.89 -11.58 20.59
N THR A 259 -4.05 -10.86 19.82
CA THR A 259 -4.41 -10.41 18.46
C THR A 259 -4.34 -11.49 17.38
N LYS A 260 -3.71 -12.65 17.62
CA LYS A 260 -3.79 -13.80 16.72
C LYS A 260 -4.67 -14.91 17.32
N GLY A 261 -5.44 -15.55 16.45
CA GLY A 261 -6.43 -16.56 16.81
C GLY A 261 -5.81 -17.85 17.38
N SER A 262 -6.67 -18.71 17.91
CA SER A 262 -6.30 -20.00 18.52
C SER A 262 -5.54 -20.91 17.54
N GLY A 263 -4.21 -20.99 17.67
CA GLY A 263 -3.39 -21.97 16.96
C GLY A 263 -1.98 -21.50 16.57
N ASP A 264 -1.71 -20.20 16.55
CA ASP A 264 -0.38 -19.63 16.28
C ASP A 264 0.17 -19.01 17.58
N SER A 265 1.44 -19.26 17.88
CA SER A 265 2.10 -18.86 19.13
C SER A 265 2.54 -17.38 19.13
N SER A 266 2.31 -16.66 18.03
CA SER A 266 2.81 -15.30 17.84
C SER A 266 1.67 -14.29 17.69
N SER A 267 1.70 -13.18 18.44
CA SER A 267 0.77 -12.06 18.23
C SER A 267 0.99 -11.37 16.88
N ALA A 268 0.13 -10.42 16.51
CA ALA A 268 0.48 -9.45 15.49
C ALA A 268 1.74 -8.68 15.91
N TYR A 269 2.50 -8.20 14.93
CA TYR A 269 3.58 -7.26 15.18
C TYR A 269 3.01 -5.90 15.63
N CYS A 270 3.85 -5.07 16.24
CA CYS A 270 3.49 -3.74 16.69
C CYS A 270 4.63 -2.76 16.44
N CYS A 271 4.29 -1.50 16.20
CA CYS A 271 5.25 -0.41 16.24
C CYS A 271 4.93 0.56 17.38
N ALA A 272 5.95 1.21 17.96
CA ALA A 272 5.79 2.31 18.90
C ALA A 272 6.61 3.53 18.45
N GLU A 273 6.04 4.72 18.59
CA GLU A 273 6.68 6.00 18.28
C GLU A 273 6.36 7.02 19.38
N PRO A 274 7.18 8.07 19.57
CA PRO A 274 6.83 9.18 20.46
C PRO A 274 5.51 9.82 20.06
N PHE A 275 4.69 10.18 21.05
CA PHE A 275 3.52 11.00 20.78
C PHE A 275 3.96 12.47 20.62
N ILE A 276 3.67 13.04 19.45
CA ILE A 276 3.87 14.46 19.16
C ILE A 276 2.56 15.22 19.32
N GLU A 277 2.62 16.34 20.04
CA GLU A 277 1.52 17.28 20.15
C GLU A 277 1.52 18.23 18.94
N GLY A 278 0.83 17.80 17.88
CA GLY A 278 0.68 18.59 16.67
C GLY A 278 -0.55 19.47 16.63
N ASP A 279 -0.41 20.62 15.98
CA ASP A 279 -1.47 21.60 15.71
C ASP A 279 -2.11 21.38 14.33
N TYR A 280 -1.40 20.71 13.40
CA TYR A 280 -1.95 20.23 12.14
C TYR A 280 -1.16 19.05 11.55
N ASP A 281 -1.84 18.30 10.69
CA ASP A 281 -1.22 17.31 9.82
C ASP A 281 -1.04 17.87 8.41
N LEU A 282 -0.02 17.39 7.71
CA LEU A 282 0.19 17.62 6.29
C LEU A 282 -0.09 16.35 5.51
N ARG A 283 -0.65 16.51 4.31
CA ARG A 283 -0.75 15.46 3.29
C ARG A 283 -0.21 15.98 1.97
N ILE A 284 0.93 15.44 1.55
CA ILE A 284 1.54 15.73 0.25
C ILE A 284 1.11 14.63 -0.70
N GLN A 285 0.30 14.96 -1.69
CA GLN A 285 -0.22 14.03 -2.70
C GLN A 285 0.60 14.15 -3.99
N LYS A 286 0.85 13.01 -4.64
CA LYS A 286 1.38 12.94 -6.00
C LYS A 286 0.54 11.98 -6.84
N ILE A 287 0.11 12.44 -8.02
CA ILE A 287 -0.62 11.68 -9.05
C ILE A 287 0.11 11.90 -10.37
N GLY A 288 0.96 10.96 -10.76
CA GLY A 288 1.85 11.14 -11.91
C GLY A 288 2.78 12.34 -11.68
N SER A 289 2.63 13.37 -12.51
CA SER A 289 3.35 14.65 -12.41
C SER A 289 2.60 15.74 -11.63
N HIS A 290 1.36 15.49 -11.20
CA HIS A 290 0.54 16.44 -10.45
C HIS A 290 0.77 16.31 -8.95
N TYR A 291 0.80 17.43 -8.24
CA TYR A 291 1.05 17.48 -6.80
C TYR A 291 0.05 18.38 -6.08
N ARG A 292 -0.27 18.02 -4.84
CA ARG A 292 -0.99 18.90 -3.90
C ARG A 292 -0.42 18.78 -2.50
N VAL A 293 -0.55 19.84 -1.73
CA VAL A 293 -0.21 19.85 -0.31
C VAL A 293 -1.44 20.30 0.45
N PHE A 294 -1.91 19.47 1.35
CA PHE A 294 -3.04 19.77 2.21
C PHE A 294 -2.58 19.91 3.65
N LYS A 295 -3.05 20.95 4.31
CA LYS A 295 -2.98 21.09 5.76
C LYS A 295 -4.33 20.72 6.36
N ARG A 296 -4.33 19.81 7.32
CA ARG A 296 -5.52 19.35 8.03
C ARG A 296 -5.43 19.73 9.50
N THR A 297 -6.38 20.53 9.97
CA THR A 297 -6.50 20.92 11.38
C THR A 297 -7.73 20.27 11.99
N SER A 298 -7.54 19.54 13.09
CA SER A 298 -8.63 18.91 13.84
C SER A 298 -9.53 19.96 14.48
N VAL A 299 -10.84 19.89 14.26
CA VAL A 299 -11.81 20.78 14.92
C VAL A 299 -12.41 20.10 16.17
N SER A 300 -12.29 18.77 16.26
CA SER A 300 -12.90 17.95 17.31
C SER A 300 -12.02 17.80 18.57
N GLY A 301 -10.79 18.35 18.56
CA GLY A 301 -9.80 18.13 19.63
C GLY A 301 -9.25 16.70 19.67
N ALA A 302 -9.59 15.85 18.69
CA ALA A 302 -9.05 14.50 18.59
C ALA A 302 -7.58 14.56 18.15
N TRP A 303 -6.70 13.88 18.88
CA TRP A 303 -5.28 13.73 18.52
C TRP A 303 -5.08 12.97 17.20
N LYS A 304 -6.04 12.11 16.84
CA LYS A 304 -6.14 11.52 15.50
C LYS A 304 -6.94 12.47 14.61
N THR A 305 -6.28 13.42 13.96
CA THR A 305 -7.01 14.44 13.17
C THR A 305 -7.77 13.85 11.98
N ASN A 306 -7.39 12.65 11.52
CA ASN A 306 -8.11 11.88 10.50
C ASN A 306 -9.45 11.30 10.99
N THR A 307 -9.78 11.45 12.27
CA THR A 307 -11.01 10.94 12.89
C THR A 307 -11.86 12.11 13.36
N GLY A 308 -13.01 12.31 12.72
CA GLY A 308 -13.95 13.39 13.04
C GLY A 308 -13.87 14.57 12.08
N SER A 309 -14.43 15.71 12.48
CA SER A 309 -14.45 16.92 11.65
C SER A 309 -13.08 17.61 11.66
N ALA A 310 -12.58 17.91 10.47
CA ALA A 310 -11.34 18.65 10.27
C ALA A 310 -11.54 19.75 9.23
N HIS A 311 -10.77 20.84 9.35
CA HIS A 311 -10.63 21.84 8.31
C HIS A 311 -9.47 21.44 7.40
N LEU A 312 -9.67 21.54 6.09
CA LEU A 312 -8.67 21.24 5.08
C LEU A 312 -8.33 22.52 4.32
N GLU A 313 -7.04 22.84 4.25
CA GLU A 313 -6.49 24.02 3.58
C GLU A 313 -5.49 23.55 2.52
N HIS A 314 -5.49 24.19 1.35
CA HIS A 314 -4.48 23.96 0.32
C HIS A 314 -3.27 24.83 0.61
N LEU A 315 -2.09 24.21 0.62
CA LEU A 315 -0.81 24.91 0.74
C LEU A 315 -0.06 24.88 -0.58
N GLU A 316 0.87 25.81 -0.73
CA GLU A 316 1.80 25.84 -1.86
C GLU A 316 2.75 24.64 -1.82
N LEU A 317 3.03 24.06 -3.00
CA LEU A 317 4.05 23.03 -3.15
C LEU A 317 5.44 23.67 -3.04
N THR A 318 6.11 23.43 -1.92
CA THR A 318 7.51 23.83 -1.73
C THR A 318 8.48 22.80 -2.30
N PRO A 319 9.75 23.16 -2.59
CA PRO A 319 10.79 22.20 -2.96
C PRO A 319 10.97 21.08 -1.93
N LYS A 320 10.81 21.40 -0.63
CA LYS A 320 10.83 20.45 0.47
C LYS A 320 9.74 19.38 0.32
N TYR A 321 8.49 19.79 0.16
CA TYR A 321 7.36 18.87 0.03
C TYR A 321 7.40 18.06 -1.25
N LYS A 322 7.81 18.70 -2.36
CA LYS A 322 8.02 18.00 -3.62
C LYS A 322 9.07 16.90 -3.47
N ARG A 323 10.20 17.19 -2.81
CA ARG A 323 11.25 16.21 -2.55
C ARG A 323 10.76 15.03 -1.73
N TRP A 324 9.96 15.25 -0.68
CA TRP A 324 9.39 14.15 0.11
C TRP A 324 8.52 13.23 -0.73
N ALA A 325 7.63 13.79 -1.55
CA ALA A 325 6.80 13.00 -2.45
C ALA A 325 7.62 12.26 -3.52
N ASP A 326 8.69 12.88 -4.03
CA ASP A 326 9.54 12.28 -5.06
C ASP A 326 10.40 11.13 -4.52
N GLU A 327 11.03 11.29 -3.36
CA GLU A 327 11.79 10.20 -2.72
C GLU A 327 10.87 9.04 -2.34
N ALA A 328 9.67 9.34 -1.81
CA ALA A 328 8.66 8.31 -1.54
C ALA A 328 8.16 7.63 -2.83
N ALA A 329 8.14 8.32 -3.97
CA ALA A 329 7.72 7.74 -5.25
C ALA A 329 8.67 6.66 -5.77
N GLU A 330 9.92 6.60 -5.31
CA GLU A 330 10.89 5.58 -5.74
C GLU A 330 10.64 4.21 -5.07
N MET A 331 9.79 4.13 -4.05
CA MET A 331 9.51 2.89 -3.31
C MET A 331 9.00 1.77 -4.22
N PHE A 332 9.46 0.55 -3.95
CA PHE A 332 8.98 -0.69 -4.60
C PHE A 332 9.00 -0.67 -6.14
N GLY A 333 9.96 0.03 -6.73
CA GLY A 333 10.12 0.14 -8.18
C GLY A 333 9.30 1.24 -8.84
N GLY A 334 8.65 2.12 -8.06
CA GLY A 334 7.90 3.26 -8.55
C GLY A 334 6.45 3.27 -8.07
N LEU A 335 6.02 4.39 -7.48
CA LEU A 335 4.64 4.68 -7.14
C LEU A 335 4.13 5.82 -8.02
N ASP A 336 3.12 5.55 -8.84
CA ASP A 336 2.51 6.57 -9.70
C ASP A 336 1.53 7.46 -8.93
N ILE A 337 0.83 6.88 -7.96
CA ILE A 337 -0.10 7.55 -7.04
C ILE A 337 0.34 7.26 -5.62
N LEU A 338 0.61 8.32 -4.85
CA LEU A 338 0.93 8.21 -3.42
C LEU A 338 0.52 9.46 -2.64
N THR A 339 0.46 9.32 -1.32
CA THR A 339 0.43 10.45 -0.39
C THR A 339 1.44 10.26 0.73
N VAL A 340 2.17 11.30 1.08
CA VAL A 340 3.01 11.39 2.28
C VAL A 340 2.23 12.13 3.36
N ASP A 341 1.96 11.48 4.48
CA ASP A 341 1.31 12.09 5.65
C ASP A 341 2.37 12.45 6.70
N ALA A 342 2.34 13.69 7.18
CA ALA A 342 3.26 14.22 8.19
C ALA A 342 2.52 15.00 9.28
N ILE A 343 3.15 15.21 10.42
CA ILE A 343 2.63 16.01 11.54
C ILE A 343 3.57 17.18 11.80
N HIS A 344 3.02 18.37 12.05
CA HIS A 344 3.77 19.53 12.53
C HIS A 344 3.67 19.60 14.05
N GLU A 345 4.80 19.67 14.74
CA GLU A 345 4.90 19.77 16.20
C GLU A 345 4.71 21.21 16.67
N SER A 346 3.69 21.43 17.49
CA SER A 346 3.27 22.79 17.93
C SER A 346 4.34 23.53 18.72
N SER A 347 5.18 22.81 19.48
CA SER A 347 6.15 23.39 20.42
C SER A 347 7.47 23.78 19.75
N THR A 348 7.89 23.04 18.73
CA THR A 348 9.21 23.21 18.07
C THR A 348 9.10 23.73 16.65
N GLY A 349 7.93 23.61 16.01
CA GLY A 349 7.73 23.89 14.59
C GLY A 349 8.31 22.82 13.66
N ARG A 350 8.80 21.69 14.20
CA ARG A 350 9.35 20.59 13.40
C ARG A 350 8.25 19.76 12.76
N GLU A 351 8.55 19.20 11.60
CA GLU A 351 7.63 18.34 10.87
C GLU A 351 8.19 16.92 10.80
N TYR A 352 7.34 15.93 11.04
CA TYR A 352 7.73 14.52 11.03
C TYR A 352 6.83 13.72 10.10
N ILE A 353 7.42 13.01 9.14
CA ILE A 353 6.73 12.08 8.24
C ILE A 353 6.28 10.86 9.06
N LEU A 354 4.99 10.54 8.98
CA LEU A 354 4.36 9.46 9.75
C LEU A 354 4.14 8.21 8.92
N GLU A 355 3.66 8.38 7.68
CA GLU A 355 3.37 7.27 6.78
C GLU A 355 3.29 7.71 5.32
N VAL A 356 3.44 6.75 4.41
CA VAL A 356 3.10 6.89 3.00
C VAL A 356 1.96 5.93 2.68
N ASN A 357 1.00 6.41 1.90
CA ASN A 357 -0.13 5.63 1.39
C ASN A 357 -0.03 5.55 -0.14
N GLY A 358 -0.54 4.45 -0.73
CA GLY A 358 -0.44 4.17 -2.15
C GLY A 358 -1.67 4.57 -2.96
N THR A 359 -1.95 3.79 -4.00
CA THR A 359 -3.03 4.02 -4.98
C THR A 359 -4.46 3.98 -4.40
N SER A 360 -4.66 3.55 -3.17
CA SER A 360 -5.95 3.54 -2.47
C SER A 360 -6.23 4.83 -1.68
N SER A 361 -5.29 5.77 -1.68
CA SER A 361 -5.41 7.02 -0.92
C SER A 361 -6.65 7.81 -1.33
N GLY A 362 -7.46 8.18 -0.33
CA GLY A 362 -8.66 8.99 -0.52
C GLY A 362 -8.33 10.39 -1.04
N LEU A 363 -9.17 10.90 -1.94
CA LEU A 363 -9.06 12.24 -2.51
C LEU A 363 -9.82 13.24 -1.65
N ALA A 364 -9.35 14.49 -1.63
CA ALA A 364 -10.04 15.57 -0.94
C ALA A 364 -11.35 15.91 -1.68
N PRO A 365 -12.52 15.94 -1.02
CA PRO A 365 -13.83 16.01 -1.71
C PRO A 365 -14.02 17.25 -2.61
N ASP A 366 -13.41 18.37 -2.25
CA ASP A 366 -13.48 19.66 -2.95
C ASP A 366 -12.73 19.65 -4.28
N VAL A 367 -11.66 18.87 -4.40
CA VAL A 367 -10.83 18.76 -5.61
C VAL A 367 -10.83 17.36 -6.24
N ALA A 368 -11.59 16.43 -5.69
CA ALA A 368 -11.62 15.04 -6.15
C ALA A 368 -11.98 14.92 -7.64
N ALA A 369 -12.85 15.77 -8.16
CA ALA A 369 -13.22 15.74 -9.59
C ALA A 369 -12.00 16.01 -10.49
N GLU A 370 -11.18 17.00 -10.14
CA GLU A 370 -9.95 17.34 -10.88
C GLU A 370 -8.88 16.25 -10.70
N ASP A 371 -8.68 15.78 -9.47
CA ASP A 371 -7.71 14.72 -9.18
C ASP A 371 -8.06 13.41 -9.91
N ASN A 372 -9.35 13.09 -10.08
CA ASN A 372 -9.76 11.94 -10.87
C ASN A 372 -9.46 12.11 -12.37
N LEU A 373 -9.44 13.34 -12.90
CA LEU A 373 -8.97 13.60 -14.28
C LEU A 373 -7.46 13.38 -14.39
N HIS A 374 -6.66 13.81 -13.41
CA HIS A 374 -5.24 13.50 -13.37
C HIS A 374 -4.97 11.99 -13.29
N ILE A 375 -5.74 11.24 -12.51
CA ILE A 375 -5.65 9.77 -12.48
C ILE A 375 -6.04 9.16 -13.83
N ARG A 376 -7.10 9.66 -14.46
CA ARG A 376 -7.52 9.21 -15.80
C ARG A 376 -6.38 9.40 -16.81
N ASP A 377 -5.81 10.60 -16.86
CA ASP A 377 -4.76 10.95 -17.81
C ASP A 377 -3.50 10.11 -17.57
N LEU A 378 -3.14 9.91 -16.31
CA LEU A 378 -2.06 8.99 -15.92
C LEU A 378 -2.31 7.55 -16.38
N VAL A 379 -3.53 7.02 -16.22
CA VAL A 379 -3.87 5.67 -16.67
C VAL A 379 -3.74 5.57 -18.20
N VAL A 380 -4.22 6.57 -18.93
CA VAL A 380 -4.10 6.62 -20.40
C VAL A 380 -2.64 6.67 -20.82
N GLU A 381 -1.82 7.50 -20.16
CA GLU A 381 -0.37 7.58 -20.39
C GLU A 381 0.30 6.21 -20.21
N LYS A 382 0.00 5.51 -19.11
CA LYS A 382 0.56 4.17 -18.84
C LYS A 382 0.08 3.13 -19.83
N MET A 383 -1.18 3.20 -20.26
CA MET A 383 -1.70 2.32 -21.31
C MET A 383 -1.04 2.60 -22.66
N ASN A 384 -0.82 3.86 -23.06
CA ASN A 384 -0.08 4.20 -24.28
C ASN A 384 1.36 3.66 -24.24
N ALA A 385 2.07 3.90 -23.14
CA ALA A 385 3.42 3.39 -22.96
C ALA A 385 3.47 1.85 -23.10
N HIS A 386 2.51 1.14 -22.51
CA HIS A 386 2.46 -0.32 -22.54
C HIS A 386 2.03 -0.89 -23.90
N PHE A 387 0.97 -0.34 -24.51
CA PHE A 387 0.31 -0.93 -25.68
C PHE A 387 0.69 -0.31 -27.03
N CYS A 388 1.18 0.94 -27.04
CA CYS A 388 1.52 1.66 -28.27
C CYS A 388 3.03 1.79 -28.46
N HIS A 389 3.81 1.95 -27.38
CA HIS A 389 5.26 2.17 -27.48
C HIS A 389 6.12 0.93 -27.18
N GLY A 390 5.50 -0.15 -26.69
CA GLY A 390 6.16 -1.42 -26.39
C GLY A 390 7.02 -1.39 -25.10
N PRO A 391 7.48 -2.55 -24.62
CA PRO A 391 8.28 -2.64 -23.39
C PRO A 391 9.67 -1.99 -23.62
N GLY A 392 9.84 -0.75 -23.16
CA GLY A 392 11.10 -0.01 -23.25
C GLY A 392 10.99 1.50 -23.46
N ALA A 393 9.80 2.05 -23.70
CA ALA A 393 9.61 3.49 -23.76
C ALA A 393 9.68 4.10 -22.35
N ALA A 394 10.89 4.45 -21.91
CA ALA A 394 11.06 5.31 -20.76
C ALA A 394 10.32 6.64 -21.02
N VAL A 395 9.49 7.05 -20.07
CA VAL A 395 8.95 8.41 -20.01
C VAL A 395 10.14 9.38 -20.05
N PRO A 396 10.16 10.40 -20.92
CA PRO A 396 11.22 11.39 -20.88
C PRO A 396 11.17 12.10 -19.53
N GLN A 397 12.14 11.83 -18.65
CA GLN A 397 12.40 12.76 -17.56
C GLN A 397 12.83 14.08 -18.20
N VAL A 398 12.03 15.12 -17.98
CA VAL A 398 12.39 16.49 -18.35
C VAL A 398 13.65 16.86 -17.55
N LEU A 399 14.81 16.73 -18.19
CA LEU A 399 16.04 17.33 -17.71
C LEU A 399 15.86 18.85 -17.80
N VAL A 400 15.68 19.48 -16.65
CA VAL A 400 15.72 20.94 -16.53
C VAL A 400 17.13 21.38 -16.90
N GLY A 401 17.26 22.02 -18.07
CA GLY A 401 18.49 22.59 -18.56
C GLY A 401 18.96 23.72 -17.64
N GLY A 402 20.11 23.53 -17.01
CA GLY A 402 20.88 24.61 -16.42
C GLY A 402 21.62 25.36 -17.53
N GLU A 403 21.24 26.61 -17.77
CA GLU A 403 22.06 27.57 -18.47
C GLU A 403 23.30 27.88 -17.62
N GLY A 404 24.48 27.70 -18.21
CA GLY A 404 25.76 28.01 -17.60
C GLY A 404 26.83 28.09 -18.68
N GLN A 405 26.84 29.20 -19.42
CA GLN A 405 27.95 29.60 -20.26
C GLN A 405 29.18 29.86 -19.38
N ALA A 406 30.28 29.15 -19.65
CA ALA A 406 31.61 29.61 -19.30
C ALA A 406 32.62 29.07 -20.33
N ALA A 407 33.44 29.99 -20.83
CA ALA A 407 34.31 29.85 -21.99
C ALA A 407 35.43 28.82 -21.77
N GLU A 408 35.65 27.97 -22.78
CA GLU A 408 36.88 27.19 -22.93
C GLU A 408 37.91 28.02 -23.72
N GLU A 409 38.99 28.42 -23.04
CA GLU A 409 40.18 28.96 -23.67
C GLU A 409 41.17 27.81 -23.90
N GLN A 410 41.47 27.54 -25.17
CA GLN A 410 42.46 26.56 -25.61
C GLN A 410 43.88 27.03 -25.30
N VAL A 411 44.67 26.22 -24.58
CA VAL A 411 46.14 26.19 -24.74
C VAL A 411 46.63 24.74 -24.80
N SER A 412 47.43 24.52 -25.84
CA SER A 412 48.08 23.31 -26.36
C SER A 412 49.05 22.60 -25.40
N GLY A 413 49.18 21.27 -25.58
CA GLY A 413 50.02 20.31 -24.81
C GLY A 413 51.56 20.43 -24.97
N PRO A 414 52.39 19.36 -24.79
CA PRO A 414 52.11 17.92 -24.96
C PRO A 414 52.59 16.98 -23.80
N ALA A 415 52.27 15.69 -23.94
CA ALA A 415 52.62 14.55 -23.07
C ALA A 415 54.03 13.93 -23.38
N PRO A 416 54.36 12.70 -22.94
CA PRO A 416 54.74 12.24 -21.59
C PRO A 416 56.18 11.67 -21.54
N GLY A 417 56.78 11.56 -20.35
CA GLY A 417 58.14 11.02 -20.14
C GLY A 417 58.21 10.04 -18.96
N ALA A 418 58.97 8.96 -19.15
CA ALA A 418 58.98 7.72 -18.40
C ALA A 418 59.66 7.77 -17.01
N ALA A 419 59.26 6.80 -16.17
CA ALA A 419 60.00 5.99 -15.19
C ALA A 419 61.18 6.60 -14.42
N GLU A 420 61.16 6.52 -13.08
CA GLU A 420 61.92 5.52 -12.32
C GLU A 420 61.69 5.61 -10.79
N GLU A 421 62.03 4.48 -10.17
CA GLU A 421 62.08 4.04 -8.78
C GLU A 421 62.39 5.08 -7.67
N GLY A 422 61.90 4.81 -6.45
CA GLY A 422 62.59 5.29 -5.25
C GLY A 422 61.78 5.37 -3.95
N ALA A 423 61.89 4.32 -3.14
CA ALA A 423 61.99 4.32 -1.68
C ALA A 423 60.82 4.80 -0.77
N MET A 424 60.38 3.87 0.09
CA MET A 424 59.67 4.13 1.35
C MET A 424 60.56 4.92 2.35
N PRO A 425 59.95 5.51 3.39
CA PRO A 425 60.17 4.93 4.72
C PRO A 425 58.90 4.80 5.57
N ALA A 426 59.09 4.06 6.67
CA ALA A 426 58.09 3.41 7.49
C ALA A 426 57.51 4.26 8.64
N ALA A 427 56.30 3.88 9.03
CA ALA A 427 55.78 3.63 10.39
C ALA A 427 55.93 4.67 11.52
N SER A 428 54.77 5.01 12.12
CA SER A 428 54.62 5.05 13.58
C SER A 428 53.17 4.76 13.98
N ALA A 429 52.96 3.61 14.63
CA ALA A 429 51.70 3.22 15.28
C ALA A 429 51.62 3.77 16.72
N PRO A 430 50.42 4.08 17.25
CA PRO A 430 50.24 4.32 18.68
C PRO A 430 50.03 3.01 19.47
N PRO A 431 50.35 2.98 20.78
CA PRO A 431 50.30 1.77 21.60
C PRO A 431 48.87 1.44 22.09
N PRO A 432 48.56 0.18 22.44
CA PRO A 432 47.29 -0.20 23.05
C PRO A 432 47.35 -0.11 24.58
N ALA A 433 46.27 0.33 25.21
CA ALA A 433 46.10 0.20 26.66
C ALA A 433 44.71 -0.34 27.02
N THR A 434 44.73 -1.65 27.34
CA THR A 434 44.14 -2.30 28.52
C THR A 434 42.65 -2.14 28.83
N VAL A 435 41.97 -3.27 28.65
CA VAL A 435 40.72 -3.70 29.27
C VAL A 435 40.89 -3.82 30.79
N SER A 436 39.97 -3.25 31.57
CA SER A 436 39.74 -3.62 32.97
C SER A 436 38.26 -3.93 33.15
N SER A 437 37.99 -5.21 33.32
CA SER A 437 36.77 -5.79 33.87
C SER A 437 36.59 -5.41 35.34
N ALA A 438 35.39 -5.00 35.74
CA ALA A 438 34.92 -5.12 37.12
C ALA A 438 33.39 -5.29 37.12
N GLU A 439 32.96 -6.45 37.57
CA GLU A 439 31.59 -6.81 37.94
C GLU A 439 31.20 -6.21 39.31
N SER A 440 29.89 -6.21 39.57
CA SER A 440 29.17 -6.08 40.85
C SER A 440 29.07 -4.69 41.50
N PHE A 441 27.88 -4.06 41.42
CA PHE A 441 26.73 -4.29 42.31
C PHE A 441 25.42 -3.85 41.64
#